data_AF-A0A6V8LJ99-F1
#
_entry.id   AF-A0A6V8LJ99-F1
#
_cell.length_a   1.000
_cell.length_b   1.000
_cell.length_c   1.000
_cell.angle_alpha   90.00
_cell.angle_beta   90.00
_cell.angle_gamma   90.00
#
_symmetry.space_group_name_H-M   'P 1'
#
loop_
_entity.id
_entity.type
_entity.pdbx_description
1 polymer ?
#
loop_
_entity_poly.entity_id
_entity_poly.type
_entity_poly.pdbx_seq_one_letter_code
_entity_poly.pdbx_strand_id
1 'polypeptide(L)'
;MFNNNGGACPTGIFLTTATSVTNNTNGDWSIALQYDPAGSTGTMTIPTGGVVTTISGLASCTIVVAPDGPATITGPWVDGAPPRLDFSAGVNVPIRVTGGLGCPTAATSAVFRATYEVANTTDPASPITVTA
;
A
#
# COMPACT_ATOMS: atom_id res chain seq x y z
N MET A 1 -7.04 -8.68 7.77
CA MET A 1 -5.98 -7.84 8.38
C MET A 1 -4.85 -7.70 7.38
N PHE A 2 -4.47 -6.47 7.01
CA PHE A 2 -3.24 -6.27 6.23
C PHE A 2 -2.07 -6.51 7.16
N ASN A 3 -1.47 -7.69 7.07
CA ASN A 3 -0.33 -8.04 7.90
C ASN A 3 0.93 -7.52 7.21
N ASN A 4 1.50 -6.46 7.77
CA ASN A 4 2.73 -5.87 7.30
C ASN A 4 3.91 -6.81 7.65
N ASN A 5 4.51 -7.45 6.65
CA ASN A 5 5.86 -7.98 6.79
C ASN A 5 6.82 -6.79 6.83
N GLY A 6 6.93 -6.14 7.98
CA GLY A 6 7.76 -4.96 8.25
C GLY A 6 9.26 -5.24 8.14
N GLY A 7 9.68 -5.79 7.00
CA GLY A 7 11.07 -5.96 6.63
C GLY A 7 11.69 -4.58 6.39
N ALA A 8 12.96 -4.46 6.78
CA ALA A 8 13.76 -3.30 6.45
C ALA A 8 13.67 -3.02 4.95
N CYS A 9 13.08 -1.89 4.58
CA CYS A 9 13.06 -1.45 3.20
C CYS A 9 14.48 -0.95 2.89
N PRO A 10 15.23 -1.57 1.97
CA PRO A 10 16.55 -1.07 1.61
C PRO A 10 16.39 0.34 1.08
N THR A 11 17.10 1.27 1.72
CA THR A 11 17.20 2.63 1.23
C THR A 11 18.38 2.68 0.28
N GLY A 12 18.30 3.48 -0.79
CA GLY A 12 19.44 3.71 -1.69
C GLY A 12 20.62 4.44 -1.04
N ILE A 13 20.54 4.70 0.27
CA ILE A 13 21.50 5.43 1.08
C ILE A 13 22.14 4.44 2.06
N PHE A 14 23.48 4.37 2.04
CA PHE A 14 24.24 3.51 2.93
C PHE A 14 24.03 3.93 4.40
N LEU A 15 23.85 2.98 5.31
CA LEU A 15 23.60 3.21 6.75
C LEU A 15 22.25 3.85 7.13
N THR A 16 21.24 3.81 6.25
CA THR A 16 19.86 4.15 6.63
C THR A 16 18.96 2.93 6.64
N THR A 17 18.07 2.86 7.62
CA THR A 17 17.06 1.82 7.77
C THR A 17 15.69 2.44 7.58
N ALA A 18 14.85 1.83 6.75
CA ALA A 18 13.47 2.23 6.60
C ALA A 18 12.55 1.16 7.16
N THR A 19 11.63 1.56 8.04
CA THR A 19 10.62 0.70 8.63
C THR A 19 9.25 1.27 8.28
N SER A 20 8.41 0.46 7.65
CA SER A 20 7.03 0.84 7.33
C SER A 20 6.08 0.15 8.29
N VAL A 21 5.07 0.88 8.77
CA VAL A 21 4.01 0.37 9.65
C VAL A 21 2.66 0.72 9.03
N THR A 22 1.75 -0.24 9.00
CA THR A 22 0.36 0.00 8.58
C THR A 22 -0.45 0.45 9.79
N ASN A 23 -1.36 1.38 9.56
CA ASN A 23 -2.20 2.01 10.56
C ASN A 23 -3.67 1.91 10.12
N ASN A 24 -4.53 1.53 11.05
CA ASN A 24 -5.99 1.47 10.88
C ASN A 24 -6.74 2.30 11.95
N THR A 25 -6.03 3.11 12.74
CA THR A 25 -6.63 3.95 13.79
C THR A 25 -7.62 4.97 13.22
N ASN A 26 -7.37 5.47 12.01
CA ASN A 26 -8.19 6.50 11.36
C ASN A 26 -9.19 5.95 10.33
N GLY A 27 -9.48 4.65 10.39
CA GLY A 27 -10.39 3.97 9.49
C GLY A 27 -9.85 2.63 9.01
N ASP A 28 -10.76 1.82 8.50
CA ASP A 28 -10.40 0.51 7.96
C ASP A 28 -9.83 0.62 6.56
N TRP A 29 -8.87 -0.26 6.29
CA TRP A 29 -8.47 -0.56 4.93
C TRP A 29 -9.57 -1.40 4.28
N SER A 30 -9.96 -1.03 3.06
CA SER A 30 -10.97 -1.78 2.29
C SER A 30 -10.49 -2.07 0.88
N ILE A 31 -11.00 -3.17 0.33
CA ILE A 31 -10.88 -3.50 -1.09
C ILE A 31 -12.30 -3.65 -1.63
N ALA A 32 -12.63 -2.91 -2.68
CA ALA A 32 -13.84 -3.07 -3.46
C ALA A 32 -13.48 -3.73 -4.80
N LEU A 33 -14.21 -4.78 -5.18
CA LEU A 33 -13.98 -5.51 -6.43
C LEU A 33 -15.07 -5.15 -7.43
N GLN A 34 -14.68 -4.87 -8.67
CA GLN A 34 -15.59 -4.59 -9.76
C GLN A 34 -15.32 -5.56 -10.90
N TYR A 35 -16.34 -6.31 -11.28
CA TYR A 35 -16.30 -7.15 -12.47
C TYR A 35 -16.29 -6.29 -13.74
N ASP A 36 -15.44 -6.66 -14.69
CA ASP A 36 -15.43 -6.14 -16.06
C ASP A 36 -15.06 -7.30 -17.03
N PRO A 37 -15.84 -7.55 -18.09
CA PRO A 37 -15.52 -8.57 -19.10
C PRO A 37 -14.14 -8.42 -19.76
N ALA A 38 -13.61 -7.19 -19.83
CA ALA A 38 -12.28 -6.89 -20.37
C ALA A 38 -11.15 -7.01 -19.33
N GLY A 39 -11.49 -7.20 -18.05
CA GLY A 39 -10.55 -7.39 -16.95
C GLY A 39 -11.05 -6.75 -15.66
N SER A 40 -11.44 -7.60 -14.70
CA SER A 40 -11.89 -7.16 -13.38
C SER A 40 -10.86 -6.25 -12.69
N THR A 41 -11.35 -5.32 -11.87
CA THR A 41 -10.52 -4.36 -11.14
C THR A 41 -10.77 -4.46 -9.64
N GLY A 42 -9.74 -4.14 -8.86
CA GLY A 42 -9.86 -3.92 -7.42
C GLY A 42 -9.48 -2.49 -7.07
N THR A 43 -10.30 -1.85 -6.26
CA THR A 43 -10.01 -0.54 -5.66
C THR A 43 -9.69 -0.73 -4.19
N MET A 44 -8.47 -0.37 -3.81
CA MET A 44 -8.03 -0.36 -2.42
C MET A 44 -8.18 1.06 -1.85
N THR A 45 -8.82 1.16 -0.69
CA THR A 45 -8.92 2.40 0.07
C THR A 45 -7.95 2.36 1.24
N ILE A 46 -7.04 3.33 1.26
CA ILE A 46 -6.07 3.60 2.31
C ILE A 46 -6.69 4.63 3.26
N PRO A 47 -6.85 4.32 4.57
CA PRO A 47 -7.33 5.30 5.54
C PRO A 47 -6.32 6.43 5.73
N THR A 48 -6.75 7.54 6.33
CA THR A 48 -5.88 8.69 6.60
C THR A 48 -4.66 8.27 7.45
N GLY A 49 -3.45 8.54 6.95
CA GLY A 49 -2.21 8.11 7.59
C GLY A 49 -2.05 6.59 7.65
N GLY A 50 -2.66 5.87 6.69
CA GLY A 50 -2.76 4.41 6.69
C GLY A 50 -1.42 3.69 6.62
N VAL A 51 -0.38 4.34 6.11
CA VAL A 51 1.00 3.82 6.19
C VAL A 51 1.92 4.93 6.69
N VAL A 52 2.79 4.59 7.63
CA VAL A 52 3.87 5.45 8.09
C VAL A 52 5.19 4.73 7.87
N THR A 53 6.07 5.32 7.07
CA THR A 53 7.44 4.85 6.88
C THR A 53 8.40 5.78 7.61
N THR A 54 9.18 5.22 8.53
CA THR A 54 10.22 5.92 9.26
C THR A 54 11.58 5.49 8.73
N ILE A 55 12.36 6.46 8.27
CA ILE A 55 13.75 6.31 7.88
C ILE A 55 14.62 6.82 9.03
N SER A 56 15.56 6.01 9.49
CA SER A 56 16.51 6.33 10.55
C SER A 56 17.96 6.04 10.10
N GLY A 57 18.94 6.64 10.79
CA GLY A 57 20.36 6.56 10.45
C GLY A 57 20.92 7.94 10.11
N LEU A 58 21.53 8.09 8.93
CA LEU A 58 22.09 9.36 8.45
C LEU A 58 21.03 10.44 8.18
N ALA A 59 19.82 10.01 7.83
CA ALA A 59 18.66 10.88 7.68
C ALA A 59 17.53 10.38 8.57
N SER A 60 16.78 11.33 9.16
CA SER A 60 15.57 11.04 9.92
C SER A 60 14.37 11.62 9.17
N CYS A 61 13.67 10.75 8.46
CA CYS A 61 12.49 11.11 7.66
C CYS A 61 11.29 10.27 8.10
N THR A 62 10.13 10.90 8.14
CA THR A 62 8.84 10.24 8.31
C THR A 62 8.01 10.51 7.08
N ILE A 63 7.52 9.44 6.45
CA ILE A 63 6.67 9.49 5.27
C ILE A 63 5.31 8.98 5.69
N VAL A 64 4.27 9.78 5.51
CA VAL A 64 2.89 9.42 5.80
C VAL A 64 2.14 9.29 4.48
N VAL A 65 1.56 8.12 4.21
CA VAL A 65 0.68 7.88 3.06
C VAL A 65 -0.74 8.30 3.42
N ALA A 66 -1.44 8.93 2.47
CA ALA A 66 -2.79 9.47 2.67
C ALA A 66 -2.85 10.49 3.83
N PRO A 67 -2.02 11.56 3.83
CA PRO A 67 -1.84 12.42 4.99
C PRO A 67 -3.05 13.33 5.30
N ASP A 68 -3.79 13.75 4.28
CA ASP A 68 -4.83 14.78 4.39
C ASP A 68 -6.27 14.20 4.29
N GLY A 69 -6.39 12.87 4.16
CA GLY A 69 -7.66 12.16 4.00
C GLY A 69 -7.46 10.76 3.42
N PRO A 70 -8.52 9.91 3.36
CA PRO A 70 -8.44 8.61 2.73
C PRO A 70 -8.02 8.71 1.25
N ALA A 71 -7.18 7.80 0.79
CA ALA A 71 -6.72 7.74 -0.58
C ALA A 71 -7.17 6.43 -1.23
N THR A 72 -7.55 6.45 -2.49
CA THR A 72 -7.93 5.26 -3.25
C THR A 72 -6.93 4.99 -4.36
N ILE A 73 -6.60 3.71 -4.54
CA ILE A 73 -5.82 3.22 -5.66
C ILE A 73 -6.57 2.08 -6.34
N THR A 74 -6.58 2.08 -7.67
CA THR A 74 -7.24 1.05 -8.47
C THR A 74 -6.21 0.31 -9.28
N GLY A 75 -6.33 -1.02 -9.32
CA GLY A 75 -5.44 -1.90 -10.06
C GLY A 75 -6.19 -3.10 -10.63
N PRO A 76 -5.59 -3.81 -11.58
CA PRO A 76 -6.13 -5.06 -12.10
C PRO A 76 -6.32 -6.11 -11.00
N TRP A 77 -7.48 -6.76 -11.03
CA TRP A 77 -7.75 -7.97 -10.30
C TRP A 77 -7.39 -9.18 -11.18
N VAL A 78 -6.59 -10.08 -10.65
CA VAL A 78 -6.17 -11.31 -11.33
C VAL A 78 -6.75 -12.48 -10.56
N ASP A 79 -7.69 -13.18 -11.20
CA ASP A 79 -8.23 -14.42 -10.65
C ASP A 79 -7.16 -15.51 -10.62
N GLY A 80 -7.24 -16.40 -9.63
CA GLY A 80 -6.27 -17.47 -9.44
C GLY A 80 -6.39 -18.10 -8.06
N ALA A 81 -5.43 -18.97 -7.73
CA ALA A 81 -5.31 -19.60 -6.42
C ALA A 81 -3.88 -19.39 -5.87
N PRO A 82 -3.61 -18.29 -5.12
CA PRO A 82 -4.55 -17.28 -4.65
C PRO A 82 -4.84 -16.17 -5.70
N PRO A 83 -6.01 -15.52 -5.63
CA PRO A 83 -6.32 -14.35 -6.44
C PRO A 83 -5.50 -13.14 -5.96
N ARG A 84 -5.28 -12.18 -6.86
CA ARG A 84 -4.32 -11.09 -6.63
C ARG A 84 -4.86 -9.74 -7.06
N LEU A 85 -4.55 -8.71 -6.28
CA LEU A 85 -4.66 -7.31 -6.68
C LEU A 85 -3.28 -6.79 -7.04
N ASP A 86 -3.07 -6.42 -8.30
CA ASP A 86 -1.75 -6.10 -8.82
C ASP A 86 -1.54 -4.60 -9.05
N PHE A 87 -0.59 -4.03 -8.33
CA PHE A 87 -0.09 -2.66 -8.49
C PHE A 87 1.37 -2.64 -8.98
N SER A 88 1.88 -3.75 -9.53
CA SER A 88 3.27 -3.90 -9.99
C SER A 88 3.70 -2.83 -10.99
N ALA A 89 2.78 -2.37 -11.85
CA ALA A 89 3.00 -1.30 -12.82
C ALA A 89 3.32 0.07 -12.17
N GLY A 90 2.94 0.24 -10.90
CA GLY A 90 3.09 1.48 -10.14
C GLY A 90 1.83 2.33 -10.17
N VAL A 91 1.36 2.72 -9.00
CA VAL A 91 0.25 3.66 -8.82
C VAL A 91 0.70 4.82 -7.95
N ASN A 92 0.18 6.02 -8.19
CA ASN A 92 0.54 7.17 -7.37
C ASN A 92 -0.31 7.23 -6.11
N VAL A 93 0.34 7.42 -4.97
CA VAL A 93 -0.32 7.65 -3.68
C VAL A 93 0.11 9.01 -3.12
N PRO A 94 -0.81 9.78 -2.52
CA PRO A 94 -0.47 11.02 -1.85
C PRO A 94 0.37 10.72 -0.61
N ILE A 95 1.44 11.49 -0.43
CA ILE A 95 2.33 11.36 0.72
C ILE A 95 2.65 12.72 1.33
N ARG A 96 3.07 12.71 2.59
CA ARG A 96 3.73 13.83 3.24
C ARG A 96 5.05 13.34 3.83
N VAL A 97 6.13 14.01 3.48
CA VAL A 97 7.46 13.75 4.04
C VAL A 97 7.82 14.84 5.03
N THR A 98 8.14 14.46 6.26
CA THR A 98 8.65 15.35 7.31
C THR A 98 10.00 14.85 7.79
N GLY A 99 10.93 15.72 8.16
CA GLY A 99 12.23 15.29 8.64
C GLY A 99 13.30 16.36 8.57
N GLY A 100 14.54 15.94 8.84
CA GLY A 100 15.72 16.79 8.83
C GLY A 100 16.38 16.96 7.46
N LEU A 101 17.61 17.46 7.47
CA LEU A 101 18.44 17.68 6.29
C LEU A 101 18.59 16.39 5.47
N GLY A 102 18.27 16.45 4.18
CA GLY A 102 18.32 15.29 3.25
C GLY A 102 16.99 14.58 3.01
N CYS A 103 15.93 14.90 3.76
CA CYS A 103 14.59 14.38 3.47
C CYS A 103 13.93 15.17 2.33
N PRO A 104 13.29 14.51 1.34
CA PRO A 104 12.58 15.17 0.25
C PRO A 104 11.22 15.70 0.73
N THR A 105 11.22 16.71 1.60
CA THR A 105 10.01 17.27 2.22
C THR A 105 9.06 17.96 1.23
N ALA A 106 9.54 18.29 0.03
CA ALA A 106 8.74 18.80 -1.07
C ALA A 106 7.94 17.71 -1.81
N ALA A 107 8.21 16.43 -1.57
CA ALA A 107 7.48 15.34 -2.21
C ALA A 107 6.08 15.20 -1.64
N THR A 108 5.07 15.28 -2.51
CA THR A 108 3.64 15.15 -2.17
C THR A 108 3.01 13.88 -2.74
N SER A 109 3.73 13.14 -3.58
CA SER A 109 3.28 11.89 -4.19
C SER A 109 4.43 10.88 -4.27
N ALA A 110 4.11 9.60 -4.14
CA ALA A 110 5.05 8.51 -4.36
C ALA A 110 4.45 7.43 -5.25
N VAL A 111 5.31 6.73 -6.00
CA VAL A 111 4.92 5.55 -6.76
C VAL A 111 4.90 4.35 -5.83
N PHE A 112 3.72 3.79 -5.64
CA PHE A 112 3.47 2.58 -4.88
C PHE A 112 3.43 1.38 -5.82
N ARG A 113 4.26 0.37 -5.55
CA ARG A 113 4.29 -0.91 -6.28
C ARG A 113 4.12 -2.03 -5.29
N ALA A 114 3.10 -2.86 -5.49
CA ALA A 114 2.85 -4.04 -4.69
C ALA A 114 2.00 -5.04 -5.46
N THR A 115 2.06 -6.30 -5.07
CA THR A 115 1.10 -7.32 -5.48
C THR A 115 0.52 -7.92 -4.21
N TYR A 116 -0.79 -7.84 -4.05
CA TYR A 116 -1.48 -8.35 -2.86
C TYR A 116 -2.19 -9.65 -3.20
N GLU A 117 -1.77 -10.74 -2.57
CA GLU A 117 -2.55 -11.99 -2.58
C GLU A 117 -3.72 -11.85 -1.60
N VAL A 118 -4.93 -12.19 -2.06
CA VAL A 118 -6.13 -12.12 -1.24
C VAL A 118 -6.54 -13.53 -0.81
N ALA A 119 -6.44 -13.80 0.48
CA ALA A 119 -6.85 -15.06 1.08
C ALA A 119 -8.26 -14.94 1.66
N ASN A 120 -9.12 -15.91 1.35
CA ASN A 120 -10.40 -16.08 2.02
C ASN A 120 -10.17 -16.76 3.37
N THR A 121 -10.19 -15.99 4.45
CA THR A 121 -9.95 -16.53 5.81
C THR A 121 -11.14 -17.30 6.37
N THR A 122 -12.33 -17.13 5.80
CA THR A 122 -13.55 -17.83 6.23
C THR A 122 -13.68 -19.19 5.54
N ASP A 123 -13.26 -19.28 4.28
CA ASP A 123 -13.17 -20.53 3.52
C ASP A 123 -11.91 -20.55 2.64
N PRO A 124 -10.76 -21.02 3.17
CA PRO A 124 -9.51 -21.05 2.43
C PRO A 124 -9.52 -21.98 1.20
N ALA A 125 -10.45 -22.93 1.13
CA ALA A 125 -10.57 -23.85 0.00
C ALA A 125 -11.32 -23.21 -1.19
N SER A 126 -12.03 -22.09 -0.96
CA SER A 126 -12.80 -21.37 -1.96
C SER A 126 -12.18 -19.99 -2.25
N PRO A 127 -11.42 -19.84 -3.35
CA PRO A 127 -10.85 -18.56 -3.76
C PRO A 127 -11.94 -17.53 -4.03
N ILE A 128 -11.63 -16.25 -3.75
CA ILE A 128 -12.49 -15.14 -4.16
C ILE A 128 -12.40 -15.01 -5.68
N THR A 129 -13.52 -15.18 -6.36
CA THR A 129 -13.65 -14.98 -7.81
C THR A 129 -14.55 -13.78 -8.07
N VAL A 130 -14.22 -13.00 -9.10
CA VAL A 130 -15.01 -11.83 -9.50
C VAL A 130 -15.62 -12.11 -10.87
N THR A 131 -16.89 -12.53 -10.87
CA THR A 131 -17.64 -12.87 -12.09
C THR A 131 -18.99 -12.14 -12.11
N ALA A 132 -19.62 -12.08 -13.29
CA ALA A 132 -20.96 -11.52 -13.50
C ALA A 132 -22.05 -12.25 -12.70
#